data_AF-A0A7J5BAC4-F1
#
_entry.id   AF-A0A7J5BAC4-F1
#
_cell.length_a   1.000
_cell.length_b   1.000
_cell.length_c   1.000
_cell.angle_alpha   90.00
_cell.angle_beta   90.00
_cell.angle_gamma   90.00
#
_symmetry.space_group_name_H-M   'P 1'
#
loop_
_entity.id
_entity.type
_entity.pdbx_description
1 polymer ?
#
loop_
_entity_poly.entity_id
_entity_poly.type
_entity_poly.pdbx_seq_one_letter_code
_entity_poly.pdbx_strand_id
1 'polypeptide(L)'
;MIMPNIPALIAWGLITAFFIPDGWTPNEGLATLVGPTIHYLLPLLIANTGGRMVYKERGGVVATVATMGVIAGSDFLIDQFNATLPAGESELGHVHMFIGAMIMGPLAAWVMKQLDKLWDGKIKAGFEMLVNMFSAGILALIMAIFGFYILARIVNWIMDVLSLGVSWLIDTGYLPLVSVLIEPAKVFFLNNAINHGVLTPLGTQMAATDGKSILFLLEANPGPGLGILLAFTFFGVGVAKATAPGAIIIHFFGGIHEIYFPYVLMKPALLIAVVLGGATGVGTNMIFDAGLRAPASPGSFIAVMAQTASDSYLGVILSVILSAAVSFLVAAFILRLSRKRDLETEDALAKAIAQTEAHKGKKSDALSGLAAAGAETSAAAGYPLVEGASGAATGASPYATDATSEGEASAGAGGASSDREIKKIVFACDAGMGSSAMGASVMRNKIKKAGFDGIEVINLAIANLDASADLIITQKELTNRAQQKNPDATHVSVDNFMNSPRYDEVVEMIREQRSADSE
;
A
#
# COMPACT_ATOMS: atom_id res chain seq x y z
N MET A 1 3.92 -1.78 8.65
CA MET A 1 3.96 -0.81 9.76
C MET A 1 3.39 0.54 9.38
N ILE A 2 3.82 1.19 8.29
CA ILE A 2 3.34 2.53 7.92
C ILE A 2 2.00 2.49 7.17
N MET A 3 1.84 1.62 6.16
CA MET A 3 0.63 1.58 5.31
C MET A 3 -0.72 1.60 6.06
N PRO A 4 -0.94 0.79 7.12
CA PRO A 4 -2.21 0.81 7.86
C PRO A 4 -2.51 2.15 8.57
N ASN A 5 -1.49 2.99 8.75
CA ASN A 5 -1.58 4.27 9.46
C ASN A 5 -1.60 5.48 8.52
N ILE A 6 -1.61 5.27 7.19
CA ILE A 6 -1.73 6.35 6.20
C ILE A 6 -2.95 7.26 6.46
N PRO A 7 -4.15 6.77 6.85
CA PRO A 7 -5.27 7.65 7.17
C PRO A 7 -4.95 8.70 8.24
N ALA A 8 -4.15 8.36 9.25
CA ALA A 8 -3.74 9.29 10.29
C ALA A 8 -2.74 10.34 9.76
N LEU A 9 -1.82 9.93 8.88
CA LEU A 9 -0.91 10.85 8.18
C LEU A 9 -1.66 11.83 7.27
N ILE A 10 -2.69 11.36 6.55
CA ILE A 10 -3.56 12.20 5.71
C ILE A 10 -4.32 13.20 6.58
N ALA A 11 -4.95 12.73 7.66
CA ALA A 11 -5.69 13.60 8.57
C ALA A 11 -4.79 14.69 9.17
N TRP A 12 -3.58 14.31 9.62
CA TRP A 12 -2.59 15.26 10.09
C TRP A 12 -2.17 16.26 9.01
N GLY A 13 -1.86 15.79 7.79
CA GLY A 13 -1.49 16.64 6.67
C GLY A 13 -2.57 17.66 6.32
N LEU A 14 -3.85 17.29 6.36
CA LEU A 14 -4.99 18.19 6.15
C LEU A 14 -5.14 19.22 7.28
N ILE A 15 -5.02 18.79 8.54
CA ILE A 15 -5.03 19.72 9.67
C ILE A 15 -3.93 20.77 9.51
N THR A 16 -2.72 20.34 9.15
CA THR A 16 -1.58 21.23 8.91
C THR A 16 -1.85 22.17 7.72
N ALA A 17 -2.40 21.65 6.62
CA ALA A 17 -2.69 22.44 5.42
C ALA A 17 -3.69 23.58 5.69
N PHE A 18 -4.71 23.32 6.51
CA PHE A 18 -5.79 24.26 6.74
C PHE A 18 -5.49 25.21 7.89
N PHE A 19 -5.05 24.71 9.05
CA PHE A 19 -5.21 25.46 10.30
C PHE A 19 -3.95 26.15 10.84
N ILE A 20 -2.76 25.81 10.36
CA ILE A 20 -1.54 26.54 10.78
C ILE A 20 -1.59 28.01 10.33
N PRO A 21 -0.74 28.91 10.87
CA PRO A 21 -0.72 30.32 10.46
C PRO A 21 -0.59 30.54 8.95
N ASP A 22 0.23 29.72 8.29
CA ASP A 22 0.44 29.75 6.83
C ASP A 22 -0.55 28.86 6.04
N GLY A 23 -1.54 28.29 6.73
CA GLY A 23 -2.53 27.40 6.16
C GLY A 23 -3.63 28.12 5.38
N TRP A 24 -4.50 27.34 4.73
CA TRP A 24 -5.57 27.88 3.89
C TRP A 24 -6.67 28.60 4.67
N THR A 25 -6.99 28.14 5.88
CA THR A 25 -7.97 28.73 6.78
C THR A 25 -7.44 28.72 8.22
N PRO A 26 -6.46 29.59 8.54
CA PRO A 26 -5.75 29.55 9.82
C PRO A 26 -6.69 29.57 11.03
N ASN A 27 -6.42 28.70 12.00
CA ASN A 27 -7.16 28.63 13.25
C ASN A 27 -6.25 28.16 14.39
N GLU A 28 -5.92 29.07 15.31
CA GLU A 28 -4.96 28.80 16.39
C GLU A 28 -5.37 27.60 17.26
N GLY A 29 -6.66 27.48 17.59
CA GLY A 29 -7.15 26.37 18.41
C GLY A 29 -6.97 25.01 17.74
N LEU A 30 -7.36 24.89 16.47
CA LEU A 30 -7.22 23.65 15.71
C LEU A 30 -5.77 23.35 15.31
N ALA A 31 -4.93 24.38 15.12
CA ALA A 31 -3.50 24.21 14.85
C ALA A 31 -2.78 23.46 15.98
N THR A 32 -3.26 23.55 17.22
CA THR A 32 -2.70 22.81 18.36
C THR A 32 -2.72 21.29 18.20
N LEU A 33 -3.54 20.75 17.29
CA LEU A 33 -3.58 19.32 16.98
C LEU A 33 -2.33 18.83 16.22
N VAL A 34 -1.63 19.71 15.51
CA VAL A 34 -0.52 19.34 14.60
C VAL A 34 0.63 18.70 15.38
N GLY A 35 1.11 19.38 16.42
CA GLY A 35 2.27 18.95 17.21
C GLY A 35 2.08 17.61 17.92
N PRO A 36 1.06 17.44 18.79
CA PRO A 36 0.82 16.18 19.49
C PRO A 36 0.57 15.00 18.55
N THR A 37 -0.05 15.26 17.38
CA THR A 37 -0.32 14.21 16.40
C THR A 37 0.96 13.68 15.78
N ILE A 38 1.86 14.53 15.28
CA ILE A 38 3.12 14.06 14.69
C ILE A 38 4.11 13.54 15.73
N HIS A 39 4.12 14.13 16.92
CA HIS A 39 5.10 13.79 17.95
C HIS A 39 4.74 12.51 18.72
N TYR A 40 3.46 12.34 19.06
CA TYR A 40 3.00 11.18 19.84
C TYR A 40 2.16 10.21 19.01
N LEU A 41 1.02 10.67 18.47
CA LEU A 41 0.02 9.76 17.89
C LEU A 41 0.61 8.91 16.75
N LEU A 42 1.28 9.54 15.78
CA LEU A 42 1.79 8.86 14.59
C LEU A 42 2.89 7.82 14.92
N PRO A 43 3.96 8.14 15.68
CA PRO A 43 4.93 7.15 16.12
C PRO A 43 4.30 5.99 16.91
N LEU A 44 3.35 6.27 17.81
CA LEU A 44 2.71 5.23 18.61
C LEU A 44 1.84 4.29 17.77
N LEU A 45 1.11 4.81 16.79
CA LEU A 45 0.35 3.99 15.84
C LEU A 45 1.27 3.07 15.01
N ILE A 46 2.41 3.59 14.57
CA ILE A 46 3.43 2.83 13.84
C ILE A 46 3.99 1.72 14.74
N ALA A 47 4.36 2.04 15.97
CA ALA A 47 4.88 1.07 16.94
C ALA A 47 3.86 -0.03 17.25
N ASN A 48 2.62 0.34 17.54
CA ASN A 48 1.53 -0.60 17.78
C ASN A 48 1.35 -1.57 16.59
N THR A 49 1.36 -1.03 15.38
CA THR A 49 1.24 -1.83 14.16
C THR A 49 2.43 -2.79 13.99
N GLY A 50 3.65 -2.33 14.24
CA GLY A 50 4.85 -3.18 14.21
C GLY A 50 4.82 -4.27 15.28
N GLY A 51 4.39 -3.92 16.49
CA GLY A 51 4.23 -4.88 17.57
C GLY A 51 3.21 -5.96 17.24
N ARG A 52 2.06 -5.57 16.65
CA ARG A 52 1.02 -6.51 16.18
C ARG A 52 1.50 -7.45 15.08
N MET A 53 2.36 -6.97 14.17
CA MET A 53 2.95 -7.80 13.13
C MET A 53 3.82 -8.93 13.71
N VAL A 54 4.48 -8.70 14.84
CA VAL A 54 5.37 -9.70 15.48
C VAL A 54 4.64 -10.58 16.49
N TYR A 55 3.78 -9.99 17.34
CA TYR A 55 3.14 -10.69 18.45
C TYR A 55 1.72 -10.22 18.76
N LYS A 56 0.94 -9.91 17.71
CA LYS A 56 -0.50 -9.58 17.78
C LYS A 56 -0.80 -8.48 18.81
N GLU A 57 -2.01 -8.45 19.36
CA GLU A 57 -2.47 -7.38 20.25
C GLU A 57 -1.53 -7.11 21.42
N ARG A 58 -1.01 -8.19 22.04
CA ARG A 58 -0.09 -8.08 23.16
C ARG A 58 1.23 -7.42 22.77
N GLY A 59 1.79 -7.82 21.62
CA GLY A 59 2.96 -7.16 21.05
C GLY A 59 2.71 -5.69 20.76
N GLY A 60 1.53 -5.33 20.25
CA GLY A 60 1.13 -3.95 19.97
C GLY A 60 1.11 -3.05 21.20
N VAL A 61 0.49 -3.51 22.29
CA VAL A 61 0.41 -2.75 23.55
C VAL A 61 1.80 -2.53 24.15
N VAL A 62 2.62 -3.59 24.25
CA VAL A 62 3.99 -3.51 24.78
C VAL A 62 4.85 -2.58 23.92
N ALA A 63 4.76 -2.70 22.60
CA ALA A 63 5.45 -1.84 21.65
C ALA A 63 5.10 -0.35 21.81
N THR A 64 3.82 -0.05 22.02
CA THR A 64 3.33 1.32 22.18
C THR A 64 3.92 1.98 23.43
N VAL A 65 3.83 1.28 24.58
CA VAL A 65 4.40 1.78 25.85
C VAL A 65 5.92 1.89 25.78
N ALA A 66 6.60 0.90 25.17
CA ALA A 66 8.04 0.94 24.99
C ALA A 66 8.48 2.15 24.13
N THR A 67 7.70 2.49 23.10
CA THR A 67 7.97 3.62 22.20
C THR A 67 7.77 4.97 22.89
N MET A 68 6.85 5.09 23.86
CA MET A 68 6.77 6.29 24.71
C MET A 68 8.10 6.58 25.42
N GLY A 69 8.81 5.53 25.85
CA GLY A 69 10.16 5.68 26.40
C GLY A 69 11.15 6.29 25.41
N VAL A 70 11.07 5.90 24.12
CA VAL A 70 11.93 6.46 23.07
C VAL A 70 11.61 7.93 22.79
N ILE A 71 10.32 8.29 22.73
CA ILE A 71 9.89 9.69 22.55
C ILE A 71 10.37 10.55 23.73
N ALA A 72 10.05 10.13 24.95
CA ALA A 72 10.44 10.86 26.15
C ALA A 72 11.97 10.96 26.32
N GLY A 73 12.71 9.92 25.94
CA GLY A 73 14.17 9.95 25.94
C GLY A 73 14.73 10.94 24.94
N SER A 74 14.08 11.08 23.78
CA SER A 74 14.43 12.11 22.80
C SER A 74 14.21 13.50 23.35
N ASP A 75 13.00 13.74 23.87
CA ASP A 75 12.61 15.05 24.40
C ASP A 75 13.57 15.45 25.52
N PHE A 76 13.92 14.52 26.41
CA PHE A 76 14.92 14.75 27.45
C PHE A 76 16.30 15.14 26.90
N LEU A 77 16.78 14.49 25.83
CA LEU A 77 18.07 14.85 25.21
C LEU A 77 18.02 16.24 24.57
N ILE A 78 16.91 16.59 23.93
CA ILE A 78 16.71 17.90 23.33
C ILE A 78 16.60 18.98 24.41
N ASP A 79 15.84 18.76 25.47
CA ASP A 79 15.72 19.68 26.60
C ASP A 79 17.08 19.93 27.25
N GLN A 80 17.90 18.88 27.41
CA GLN A 80 19.26 19.03 27.91
C GLN A 80 20.14 19.87 26.98
N PHE A 81 20.02 19.69 25.66
CA PHE A 81 20.75 20.50 24.70
C PHE A 81 20.28 21.97 24.74
N ASN A 82 18.97 22.21 24.71
CA ASN A 82 18.38 23.55 24.75
C ASN A 82 18.76 24.30 26.03
N ALA A 83 18.85 23.61 27.17
CA ALA A 83 19.32 24.20 28.42
C ALA A 83 20.79 24.66 28.39
N THR A 84 21.59 24.19 27.43
CA THR A 84 22.98 24.65 27.23
C THR A 84 23.12 25.82 26.27
N LEU A 85 22.04 26.19 25.57
CA LEU A 85 22.06 27.29 24.60
C LEU A 85 22.21 28.64 25.31
N PRO A 86 23.00 29.58 24.76
CA PRO A 86 23.04 30.95 25.21
C PRO A 86 21.66 31.62 25.16
N ALA A 87 21.40 32.55 26.08
CA ALA A 87 20.13 33.26 26.12
C ALA A 87 19.88 34.04 24.81
N GLY A 88 18.77 33.74 24.15
CA GLY A 88 18.35 34.36 22.89
C GLY A 88 18.65 33.52 21.63
N GLU A 89 19.30 32.36 21.77
CA GLU A 89 19.38 31.40 20.66
C GLU A 89 18.08 30.62 20.48
N SER A 90 17.82 30.19 19.25
CA SER A 90 16.62 29.42 18.91
C SER A 90 16.74 28.00 19.46
N GLU A 91 15.76 27.60 20.28
CA GLU A 91 15.68 26.24 20.80
C GLU A 91 15.52 25.22 19.67
N LEU A 92 16.17 24.07 19.83
CA LEU A 92 15.97 22.95 18.93
C LEU A 92 14.56 22.39 19.15
N GLY A 93 13.84 22.20 18.05
CA GLY A 93 12.54 21.53 18.08
C GLY A 93 12.63 20.04 18.40
N HIS A 94 11.48 19.40 18.55
CA HIS A 94 11.40 17.97 18.81
C HIS A 94 11.87 17.12 17.62
N VAL A 95 12.48 15.97 17.92
CA VAL A 95 12.73 14.90 16.94
C VAL A 95 11.58 13.91 16.99
N HIS A 96 10.77 13.88 15.93
CA HIS A 96 9.63 12.97 15.84
C HIS A 96 10.10 11.52 15.62
N MET A 97 9.82 10.64 16.59
CA MET A 97 10.43 9.30 16.70
C MET A 97 9.83 8.24 15.76
N PHE A 98 9.72 8.53 14.46
CA PHE A 98 9.26 7.56 13.45
C PHE A 98 10.22 6.38 13.30
N ILE A 99 11.53 6.63 13.15
CA ILE A 99 12.56 5.57 13.12
C ILE A 99 12.60 4.82 14.44
N GLY A 100 12.53 5.56 15.56
CA GLY A 100 12.45 5.00 16.90
C GLY A 100 11.30 4.00 17.04
N ALA A 101 10.10 4.37 16.60
CA ALA A 101 8.92 3.50 16.58
C ALA A 101 9.08 2.29 15.64
N MET A 102 9.68 2.48 14.46
CA MET A 102 9.92 1.40 13.50
C MET A 102 10.88 0.34 14.03
N ILE A 103 11.86 0.73 14.85
CA ILE A 103 12.80 -0.18 15.51
C ILE A 103 12.18 -0.77 16.77
N MET A 104 11.67 0.08 17.67
CA MET A 104 11.19 -0.31 18.99
C MET A 104 9.98 -1.23 18.92
N GLY A 105 9.04 -0.96 18.01
CA GLY A 105 7.78 -1.69 17.95
C GLY A 105 7.97 -3.20 17.74
N PRO A 106 8.63 -3.63 16.64
CA PRO A 106 8.94 -5.03 16.40
C PRO A 106 9.87 -5.63 17.45
N LEU A 107 10.86 -4.87 17.93
CA LEU A 107 11.82 -5.32 18.93
C LEU A 107 11.14 -5.67 20.25
N ALA A 108 10.35 -4.74 20.81
CA ALA A 108 9.66 -4.94 22.08
C ALA A 108 8.68 -6.12 22.01
N ALA A 109 7.94 -6.23 20.91
CA ALA A 109 7.04 -7.37 20.68
C ALA A 109 7.80 -8.70 20.50
N TRP A 110 8.97 -8.69 19.87
CA TRP A 110 9.82 -9.87 19.76
C TRP A 110 10.35 -10.32 21.12
N VAL A 111 10.83 -9.39 21.96
CA VAL A 111 11.27 -9.70 23.33
C VAL A 111 10.10 -10.26 24.14
N MET A 112 8.90 -9.68 24.02
CA MET A 112 7.68 -10.19 24.66
C MET A 112 7.39 -11.63 24.25
N LYS A 113 7.49 -11.92 22.94
CA LYS A 113 7.32 -13.27 22.41
C LYS A 113 8.34 -14.26 22.95
N GLN A 114 9.60 -13.85 23.19
CA GLN A 114 10.59 -14.74 23.81
C GLN A 114 10.33 -14.94 25.30
N LEU A 115 9.90 -13.88 26.00
CA LEU A 115 9.59 -13.93 27.42
C LEU A 115 8.45 -14.92 27.69
N ASP A 116 7.35 -14.85 26.91
CA ASP A 116 6.20 -15.74 27.10
C ASP A 116 6.54 -17.22 26.87
N LYS A 117 7.48 -17.54 25.98
CA LYS A 117 7.95 -18.93 25.78
C LYS A 117 8.58 -19.56 27.03
N LEU A 118 9.09 -18.77 27.96
CA LEU A 118 9.78 -19.31 29.14
C LEU A 118 8.82 -20.04 30.10
N TRP A 119 7.55 -19.63 30.11
CA TRP A 119 6.52 -20.11 31.04
C TRP A 119 5.27 -20.65 30.34
N ASP A 120 5.31 -20.78 29.03
CA ASP A 120 4.25 -21.45 28.26
C ASP A 120 4.00 -22.87 28.79
N GLY A 121 2.73 -23.19 29.04
CA GLY A 121 2.29 -24.45 29.67
C GLY A 121 2.75 -24.68 31.12
N LYS A 122 3.44 -23.72 31.77
CA LYS A 122 3.92 -23.84 33.16
C LYS A 122 3.06 -23.07 34.17
N ILE A 123 2.18 -22.20 33.69
CA ILE A 123 1.32 -21.38 34.54
C ILE A 123 0.08 -22.19 34.94
N LYS A 124 -0.28 -22.14 36.22
CA LYS A 124 -1.49 -22.80 36.71
C LYS A 124 -2.73 -22.13 36.12
N ALA A 125 -3.73 -22.95 35.77
CA ALA A 125 -5.04 -22.47 35.33
C ALA A 125 -5.61 -21.44 36.32
N GLY A 126 -6.14 -20.33 35.79
CA GLY A 126 -6.65 -19.20 36.57
C GLY A 126 -5.61 -18.11 36.91
N PHE A 127 -4.30 -18.43 36.88
CA PHE A 127 -3.23 -17.42 37.06
C PHE A 127 -2.67 -16.88 35.73
N GLU A 128 -3.00 -17.52 34.61
CA GLU A 128 -2.51 -17.17 33.27
C GLU A 128 -2.75 -15.71 32.93
N MET A 129 -3.97 -15.20 33.13
CA MET A 129 -4.29 -13.80 32.83
C MET A 129 -3.46 -12.83 33.69
N LEU A 130 -3.26 -13.15 34.97
CA LEU A 130 -2.48 -12.31 35.89
C LEU A 130 -1.02 -12.28 35.47
N VAL A 131 -0.40 -13.45 35.25
CA VAL A 131 0.99 -13.54 34.79
C VAL A 131 1.14 -12.84 33.44
N ASN A 132 0.16 -12.99 32.55
CA ASN A 132 0.20 -12.40 31.21
C ASN A 132 0.18 -10.86 31.25
N MET A 133 -0.71 -10.27 32.05
CA MET A 133 -0.80 -8.81 32.17
C MET A 133 0.40 -8.22 32.92
N PHE A 134 0.83 -8.83 34.03
CA PHE A 134 1.97 -8.32 34.81
C PHE A 134 3.30 -8.47 34.05
N SER A 135 3.55 -9.61 33.39
CA SER A 135 4.78 -9.79 32.60
C SER A 135 4.84 -8.80 31.43
N ALA A 136 3.72 -8.55 30.75
CA ALA A 136 3.65 -7.56 29.68
C ALA A 136 3.90 -6.14 30.20
N GLY A 137 3.29 -5.76 31.34
CA GLY A 137 3.51 -4.45 31.96
C GLY A 137 4.95 -4.24 32.42
N ILE A 138 5.54 -5.22 33.09
CA ILE A 138 6.94 -5.15 33.57
C ILE A 138 7.89 -5.07 32.37
N LEU A 139 7.68 -5.90 31.34
CA LEU A 139 8.52 -5.85 30.15
C LEU A 139 8.36 -4.53 29.41
N ALA A 140 7.14 -4.02 29.28
CA ALA A 140 6.89 -2.71 28.66
C ALA A 140 7.64 -1.59 29.39
N LEU A 141 7.68 -1.61 30.72
CA LEU A 141 8.47 -0.67 31.53
C LEU A 141 9.97 -0.81 31.25
N ILE A 142 10.51 -2.04 31.27
CA ILE A 142 11.93 -2.30 31.00
C ILE A 142 12.30 -1.81 29.60
N MET A 143 11.47 -2.13 28.62
CA MET A 143 11.68 -1.69 27.24
C MET A 143 11.52 -0.17 27.11
N ALA A 144 10.62 0.48 27.82
CA ALA A 144 10.52 1.94 27.84
C ALA A 144 11.80 2.59 28.41
N ILE A 145 12.35 2.07 29.50
CA ILE A 145 13.63 2.54 30.07
C ILE A 145 14.78 2.32 29.08
N PHE A 146 14.84 1.15 28.43
CA PHE A 146 15.79 0.90 27.35
C PHE A 146 15.62 1.90 26.20
N GLY A 147 14.38 2.15 25.79
CA GLY A 147 14.04 3.12 24.76
C GLY A 147 14.53 4.52 25.09
N PHE A 148 14.33 4.93 26.34
CA PHE A 148 14.70 6.24 26.87
C PHE A 148 16.21 6.46 26.85
N TYR A 149 16.99 5.55 27.46
CA TYR A 149 18.42 5.78 27.65
C TYR A 149 19.29 5.36 26.46
N ILE A 150 18.85 4.35 25.68
CA ILE A 150 19.69 3.73 24.65
C ILE A 150 19.16 4.10 23.27
N LEU A 151 17.93 3.71 22.95
CA LEU A 151 17.44 3.83 21.58
C LEU A 151 17.25 5.29 21.16
N ALA A 152 16.73 6.16 22.06
CA ALA A 152 16.56 7.58 21.78
C ALA A 152 17.89 8.25 21.37
N ARG A 153 18.99 7.95 22.07
CA ARG A 153 20.31 8.50 21.77
C ARG A 153 20.83 8.05 20.41
N ILE A 154 20.65 6.76 20.08
CA ILE A 154 21.04 6.21 18.78
C ILE A 154 20.25 6.88 17.67
N VAL A 155 18.93 7.01 17.82
CA VAL A 155 18.07 7.59 16.79
C VAL A 155 18.35 9.09 16.60
N ASN A 156 18.51 9.86 17.68
CA ASN A 156 18.90 11.28 17.58
C ASN A 156 20.23 11.42 16.82
N TRP A 157 21.24 10.64 17.18
CA TRP A 157 22.52 10.66 16.47
C TRP A 157 22.38 10.35 14.97
N ILE A 158 21.55 9.36 14.59
CA ILE A 158 21.26 9.06 13.19
C ILE A 158 20.59 10.27 12.51
N MET A 159 19.62 10.90 13.16
CA MET A 159 18.91 12.06 12.62
C MET A 159 19.83 13.27 12.45
N ASP A 160 20.75 13.51 13.39
CA ASP A 160 21.74 14.59 13.30
C ASP A 160 22.67 14.40 12.10
N VAL A 161 23.17 13.18 11.89
CA VAL A 161 24.03 12.85 10.74
C VAL A 161 23.27 13.01 9.43
N LEU A 162 22.01 12.55 9.37
CA LEU A 162 21.17 12.70 8.18
C LEU A 162 20.84 14.16 7.91
N SER A 163 20.49 14.93 8.94
CA SER A 163 20.23 16.37 8.86
C SER A 163 21.45 17.12 8.32
N LEU A 164 22.64 16.89 8.89
CA LEU A 164 23.89 17.48 8.44
C LEU A 164 24.18 17.16 6.96
N GLY A 165 23.99 15.89 6.57
CA GLY A 165 24.19 15.47 5.18
C GLY A 165 23.21 16.15 4.21
N VAL A 166 21.94 16.27 4.60
CA VAL A 166 20.91 16.94 3.80
C VAL A 166 21.19 18.44 3.70
N SER A 167 21.51 19.13 4.80
CA SER A 167 21.86 20.55 4.77
C SER A 167 23.07 20.81 3.88
N TRP A 168 24.12 19.99 3.98
CA TRP A 168 25.28 20.09 3.10
C TRP A 168 24.90 19.95 1.62
N LEU A 169 24.00 19.02 1.27
CA LEU A 169 23.53 18.83 -0.10
C LEU A 169 22.71 20.01 -0.61
N ILE A 170 21.93 20.66 0.27
CA ILE A 170 21.17 21.87 -0.06
C ILE A 170 22.15 23.03 -0.32
N ASP A 171 23.04 23.30 0.63
CA ASP A 171 23.97 24.44 0.59
C ASP A 171 24.94 24.38 -0.60
N THR A 172 25.33 23.17 -1.01
CA THR A 172 26.24 22.96 -2.13
C THR A 172 25.54 22.84 -3.49
N GLY A 173 24.20 22.81 -3.52
CA GLY A 173 23.46 22.60 -4.77
C GLY A 173 23.39 21.15 -5.26
N TYR A 174 23.87 20.18 -4.46
CA TYR A 174 24.00 18.77 -4.84
C TYR A 174 22.81 17.88 -4.44
N LEU A 175 21.75 18.43 -3.84
CA LEU A 175 20.54 17.69 -3.52
C LEU A 175 19.96 16.84 -4.69
N PRO A 176 20.05 17.23 -5.97
CA PRO A 176 19.58 16.40 -7.09
C PRO A 176 20.26 15.03 -7.16
N LEU A 177 21.47 14.88 -6.61
CA LEU A 177 22.18 13.60 -6.57
C LEU A 177 21.51 12.58 -5.65
N VAL A 178 20.70 13.03 -4.69
CA VAL A 178 19.93 12.14 -3.80
C VAL A 178 18.95 11.28 -4.59
N SER A 179 18.50 11.72 -5.77
CA SER A 179 17.63 10.92 -6.65
C SER A 179 18.28 9.61 -7.11
N VAL A 180 19.61 9.51 -7.13
CA VAL A 180 20.34 8.24 -7.39
C VAL A 180 20.02 7.18 -6.34
N LEU A 181 19.73 7.60 -5.10
CA LEU A 181 19.37 6.71 -4.00
C LEU A 181 17.86 6.56 -3.86
N ILE A 182 17.12 7.67 -3.88
CA ILE A 182 15.67 7.69 -3.60
C ILE A 182 14.88 6.98 -4.70
N GLU A 183 15.15 7.23 -5.98
CA GLU A 183 14.34 6.69 -7.07
C GLU A 183 14.41 5.17 -7.17
N PRO A 184 15.60 4.53 -7.12
CA PRO A 184 15.68 3.08 -7.02
C PRO A 184 15.04 2.54 -5.75
N ALA A 185 15.32 3.14 -4.59
CA ALA A 185 14.75 2.70 -3.33
C ALA A 185 13.21 2.71 -3.35
N LYS A 186 12.61 3.73 -3.98
CA LYS A 186 11.16 3.80 -4.20
C LYS A 186 10.65 2.64 -5.05
N VAL A 187 11.27 2.36 -6.20
CA VAL A 187 10.91 1.22 -7.07
C VAL A 187 11.04 -0.13 -6.34
N PHE A 188 11.95 -0.24 -5.37
CA PHE A 188 12.12 -1.40 -4.48
C PHE A 188 11.28 -1.32 -3.18
N PHE A 189 10.25 -0.46 -3.12
CA PHE A 189 9.28 -0.35 -2.01
C PHE A 189 9.87 0.11 -0.66
N LEU A 190 11.02 0.78 -0.69
CA LEU A 190 11.63 1.42 0.48
C LEU A 190 11.15 2.86 0.67
N ASN A 191 10.23 3.35 -0.17
CA ASN A 191 9.70 4.71 -0.13
C ASN A 191 9.08 5.06 1.22
N ASN A 192 8.29 4.15 1.81
CA ASN A 192 7.65 4.40 3.11
C ASN A 192 8.69 4.65 4.22
N ALA A 193 9.78 3.87 4.24
CA ALA A 193 10.82 4.00 5.25
C ALA A 193 11.61 5.31 5.07
N ILE A 194 11.92 5.68 3.83
CA ILE A 194 12.64 6.92 3.53
C ILE A 194 11.75 8.13 3.81
N ASN A 195 10.53 8.14 3.29
CA ASN A 195 9.62 9.29 3.39
C ASN A 195 9.20 9.52 4.85
N HIS A 196 8.60 8.53 5.51
CA HIS A 196 8.08 8.73 6.86
C HIS A 196 9.14 8.56 7.96
N GLY A 197 10.21 7.81 7.70
CA GLY A 197 11.30 7.65 8.67
C GLY A 197 12.25 8.83 8.69
N VAL A 198 12.63 9.38 7.52
CA VAL A 198 13.71 10.36 7.41
C VAL A 198 13.19 11.71 6.91
N LEU A 199 12.58 11.74 5.72
CA LEU A 199 12.25 13.00 5.04
C LEU A 199 11.14 13.79 5.75
N THR A 200 10.14 13.10 6.30
CA THR A 200 9.01 13.74 6.98
C THR A 200 9.46 14.43 8.28
N PRO A 201 10.20 13.79 9.21
CA PRO A 201 10.72 14.48 10.39
C PRO A 201 11.64 15.65 10.05
N LEU A 202 12.63 15.45 9.17
CA LEU A 202 13.57 16.52 8.77
C LEU A 202 12.84 17.66 8.07
N GLY A 203 11.93 17.34 7.14
CA GLY A 203 11.16 18.34 6.42
C GLY A 203 10.22 19.12 7.32
N THR A 204 9.67 18.49 8.37
CA THR A 204 8.82 19.18 9.35
C THR A 204 9.63 20.16 10.18
N GLN A 205 10.84 19.78 10.61
CA GLN A 205 11.74 20.68 11.32
C GLN A 205 12.12 21.89 10.46
N MET A 206 12.46 21.68 9.19
CA MET A 206 12.73 22.77 8.25
C MET A 206 11.50 23.66 8.02
N ALA A 207 10.34 23.06 7.77
CA ALA A 207 9.11 23.81 7.51
C ALA A 207 8.62 24.59 8.73
N ALA A 208 8.97 24.18 9.95
CA ALA A 208 8.67 24.94 11.16
C ALA A 208 9.43 26.28 11.22
N THR A 209 10.63 26.34 10.64
CA THR A 209 11.47 27.55 10.58
C THR A 209 11.22 28.36 9.30
N ASP A 210 11.18 27.67 8.16
CA ASP A 210 11.17 28.30 6.83
C ASP A 210 9.76 28.38 6.21
N GLY A 211 8.73 27.85 6.89
CA GLY A 211 7.35 27.76 6.40
C GLY A 211 7.12 26.70 5.31
N LYS A 212 8.20 26.14 4.73
CA LYS A 212 8.18 25.13 3.67
C LYS A 212 9.40 24.23 3.73
N SER A 213 9.33 23.06 3.10
CA SER A 213 10.49 22.20 2.89
C SER A 213 10.48 21.54 1.52
N ILE A 214 11.64 21.57 0.87
CA ILE A 214 11.92 20.82 -0.36
C ILE A 214 11.94 19.31 -0.12
N LEU A 215 12.25 18.85 1.10
CA LEU A 215 12.36 17.42 1.43
C LEU A 215 11.06 16.65 1.25
N PHE A 216 9.91 17.33 1.39
CA PHE A 216 8.62 16.73 1.12
C PHE A 216 8.38 16.42 -0.37
N LEU A 217 9.12 17.04 -1.28
CA LEU A 217 9.02 16.82 -2.73
C LEU A 217 9.95 15.71 -3.24
N LEU A 218 10.98 15.35 -2.47
CA LEU A 218 12.01 14.39 -2.89
C LEU A 218 11.44 13.01 -3.25
N GLU A 219 10.38 12.58 -2.58
CA GLU A 219 9.67 11.34 -2.89
C GLU A 219 8.29 11.58 -3.52
N ALA A 220 7.59 12.64 -3.10
CA ALA A 220 6.22 12.88 -3.50
C ALA A 220 6.03 13.34 -4.96
N ASN A 221 7.07 13.84 -5.62
CA ASN A 221 6.98 14.33 -7.00
C ASN A 221 6.48 13.22 -7.96
N PRO A 222 5.27 13.34 -8.56
CA PRO A 222 4.73 12.30 -9.43
C PRO A 222 5.30 12.36 -10.86
N GLY A 223 6.08 13.39 -11.19
CA GLY A 223 6.64 13.64 -12.52
C GLY A 223 7.44 12.48 -13.11
N PRO A 224 8.44 11.90 -12.41
CA PRO A 224 9.23 10.79 -12.95
C PRO A 224 8.36 9.59 -13.34
N GLY A 225 7.44 9.17 -12.47
CA GLY A 225 6.51 8.08 -12.77
C GLY A 225 5.55 8.39 -13.93
N LEU A 226 5.06 9.63 -14.01
CA LEU A 226 4.24 10.08 -15.14
C LEU A 226 5.00 9.97 -16.46
N GLY A 227 6.28 10.37 -16.49
CA GLY A 227 7.13 10.26 -17.68
C GLY A 227 7.30 8.82 -18.16
N ILE A 228 7.53 7.87 -17.24
CA ILE A 228 7.58 6.44 -17.56
C ILE A 228 6.28 5.96 -18.21
N LEU A 229 5.14 6.26 -17.59
CA LEU A 229 3.84 5.78 -18.07
C LEU A 229 3.45 6.42 -19.41
N LEU A 230 3.77 7.69 -19.64
CA LEU A 230 3.63 8.33 -20.95
C LEU A 230 4.52 7.65 -22.00
N ALA A 231 5.75 7.28 -21.65
CA ALA A 231 6.64 6.59 -22.56
C ALA A 231 6.09 5.21 -22.97
N PHE A 232 5.51 4.46 -22.04
CA PHE A 232 4.82 3.21 -22.34
C PHE A 232 3.54 3.42 -23.16
N THR A 233 2.78 4.48 -22.91
CA THR A 233 1.58 4.82 -23.68
C THR A 233 1.90 5.01 -25.17
N PHE A 234 2.98 5.71 -25.49
CA PHE A 234 3.33 6.02 -26.88
C PHE A 234 4.26 4.98 -27.53
N PHE A 235 5.24 4.45 -26.78
CA PHE A 235 6.33 3.61 -27.31
C PHE A 235 6.41 2.21 -26.71
N GLY A 236 5.58 1.90 -25.72
CA GLY A 236 5.46 0.54 -25.19
C GLY A 236 4.92 -0.43 -26.23
N VAL A 237 4.93 -1.71 -25.88
CA VAL A 237 4.38 -2.79 -26.70
C VAL A 237 3.46 -3.68 -25.87
N GLY A 238 2.53 -4.36 -26.54
CA GLY A 238 1.60 -5.30 -25.93
C GLY A 238 0.79 -4.72 -24.78
N VAL A 239 0.63 -5.53 -23.74
CA VAL A 239 -0.14 -5.22 -22.54
C VAL A 239 0.36 -3.96 -21.82
N ALA A 240 1.67 -3.75 -21.73
CA ALA A 240 2.22 -2.58 -21.04
C ALA A 240 1.82 -1.28 -21.74
N LYS A 241 1.67 -1.27 -23.06
CA LYS A 241 1.14 -0.11 -23.79
C LYS A 241 -0.34 0.12 -23.48
N ALA A 242 -1.14 -0.94 -23.51
CA ALA A 242 -2.59 -0.85 -23.34
C ALA A 242 -3.00 -0.39 -21.93
N THR A 243 -2.23 -0.79 -20.92
CA THR A 243 -2.55 -0.54 -19.50
C THR A 243 -1.96 0.78 -18.97
N ALA A 244 -0.93 1.34 -19.61
CA ALA A 244 -0.26 2.56 -19.16
C ALA A 244 -1.19 3.79 -19.02
N PRO A 245 -2.14 4.08 -19.94
CA PRO A 245 -3.04 5.23 -19.79
C PRO A 245 -3.91 5.17 -18.53
N GLY A 246 -4.44 3.98 -18.18
CA GLY A 246 -5.20 3.79 -16.95
C GLY A 246 -4.33 3.95 -15.71
N ALA A 247 -3.10 3.42 -15.76
CA ALA A 247 -2.12 3.58 -14.70
C ALA A 247 -1.75 5.05 -14.44
N ILE A 248 -1.74 5.93 -15.45
CA ILE A 248 -1.48 7.37 -15.28
C ILE A 248 -2.49 8.00 -14.33
N ILE A 249 -3.78 7.66 -14.46
CA ILE A 249 -4.83 8.27 -13.64
C ILE A 249 -4.63 7.92 -12.17
N ILE A 250 -4.39 6.63 -11.89
CA ILE A 250 -4.21 6.10 -10.54
C ILE A 250 -2.92 6.64 -9.91
N HIS A 251 -1.84 6.70 -10.68
CA HIS A 251 -0.55 7.24 -10.24
C HIS A 251 -0.62 8.76 -9.99
N PHE A 252 -0.95 9.53 -11.02
CA PHE A 252 -0.79 10.98 -11.01
C PHE A 252 -1.85 11.68 -10.15
N PHE A 253 -3.11 11.28 -10.27
CA PHE A 253 -4.21 11.88 -9.49
C PHE A 253 -4.49 11.11 -8.21
N GLY A 254 -4.35 9.78 -8.21
CA GLY A 254 -4.55 8.96 -7.02
C GLY A 254 -3.34 8.94 -6.08
N GLY A 255 -2.14 9.26 -6.56
CA GLY A 255 -0.92 9.31 -5.75
C GLY A 255 -0.39 7.95 -5.34
N ILE A 256 -0.76 6.89 -6.07
CA ILE A 256 -0.28 5.52 -5.84
C ILE A 256 0.94 5.29 -6.73
N HIS A 257 2.11 5.65 -6.22
CA HIS A 257 3.37 5.55 -6.96
C HIS A 257 3.73 4.10 -7.32
N GLU A 258 3.27 3.13 -6.53
CA GLU A 258 3.52 1.70 -6.76
C GLU A 258 3.00 1.20 -8.11
N ILE A 259 2.08 1.92 -8.75
CA ILE A 259 1.47 1.54 -10.02
C ILE A 259 2.45 1.59 -11.18
N TYR A 260 3.44 2.49 -11.15
CA TYR A 260 4.44 2.55 -12.23
C TYR A 260 5.65 1.65 -11.98
N PHE A 261 5.86 1.13 -10.76
CA PHE A 261 7.04 0.32 -10.43
C PHE A 261 7.16 -0.96 -11.28
N PRO A 262 6.08 -1.72 -11.56
CA PRO A 262 6.16 -2.89 -12.44
C PRO A 262 6.71 -2.55 -13.84
N TYR A 263 6.41 -1.36 -14.36
CA TYR A 263 6.90 -0.92 -15.66
C TYR A 263 8.42 -0.70 -15.65
N VAL A 264 8.96 -0.20 -14.53
CA VAL A 264 10.41 -0.04 -14.33
C VAL A 264 11.07 -1.39 -14.06
N LEU A 265 10.49 -2.24 -13.23
CA LEU A 265 11.04 -3.56 -12.90
C LEU A 265 11.09 -4.52 -14.09
N MET A 266 10.13 -4.41 -15.01
CA MET A 266 10.14 -5.13 -16.28
C MET A 266 11.38 -4.81 -17.13
N LYS A 267 11.93 -3.60 -16.98
CA LYS A 267 13.12 -3.15 -17.72
C LYS A 267 13.98 -2.25 -16.83
N PRO A 268 14.89 -2.83 -16.02
CA PRO A 268 15.66 -2.09 -15.02
C PRO A 268 16.48 -0.91 -15.55
N ALA A 269 16.81 -0.89 -16.86
CA ALA A 269 17.44 0.28 -17.49
C ALA A 269 16.59 1.57 -17.35
N LEU A 270 15.26 1.44 -17.20
CA LEU A 270 14.36 2.57 -16.92
C LEU A 270 14.60 3.21 -15.55
N LEU A 271 15.40 2.60 -14.66
CA LEU A 271 15.89 3.26 -13.44
C LEU A 271 16.64 4.56 -13.78
N ILE A 272 17.38 4.59 -14.89
CA ILE A 272 18.08 5.79 -15.34
C ILE A 272 17.08 6.90 -15.65
N ALA A 273 15.94 6.58 -16.27
CA ALA A 273 14.92 7.56 -16.62
C ALA A 273 14.22 8.15 -15.38
N VAL A 274 13.93 7.34 -14.36
CA VAL A 274 13.34 7.86 -13.11
C VAL A 274 14.37 8.65 -12.28
N VAL A 275 15.63 8.22 -12.24
CA VAL A 275 16.71 8.95 -11.54
C VAL A 275 16.94 10.33 -12.16
N LEU A 276 17.08 10.40 -13.49
CA LEU A 276 17.28 11.68 -14.19
C LEU A 276 16.04 12.57 -14.10
N GLY A 277 14.84 11.98 -14.20
CA GLY A 277 13.60 12.71 -13.97
C GLY A 277 13.52 13.27 -12.56
N GLY A 278 13.80 12.46 -11.54
CA GLY A 278 13.80 12.87 -10.13
C GLY A 278 14.82 13.98 -9.86
N ALA A 279 16.06 13.81 -10.34
CA ALA A 279 17.12 14.81 -10.19
C ALA A 279 16.73 16.14 -10.85
N THR A 280 16.10 16.10 -12.02
CA THR A 280 15.58 17.30 -12.70
C THR A 280 14.54 18.02 -11.85
N GLY A 281 13.63 17.27 -11.21
CA GLY A 281 12.59 17.85 -10.36
C GLY A 281 13.17 18.49 -9.10
N VAL A 282 14.06 17.77 -8.42
CA VAL A 282 14.76 18.29 -7.23
C VAL A 282 15.56 19.54 -7.59
N GLY A 283 16.33 19.52 -8.68
CA GLY A 283 17.10 20.68 -9.14
C GLY A 283 16.22 21.87 -9.50
N THR A 284 15.06 21.62 -10.13
CA THR A 284 14.09 22.68 -10.43
C THR A 284 13.56 23.30 -9.14
N ASN A 285 13.16 22.48 -8.16
CA ASN A 285 12.68 23.01 -6.88
C ASN A 285 13.77 23.78 -6.13
N MET A 286 15.04 23.37 -6.20
CA MET A 286 16.13 24.15 -5.61
C MET A 286 16.32 25.52 -6.28
N ILE A 287 16.30 25.58 -7.61
CA ILE A 287 16.48 26.84 -8.36
C ILE A 287 15.38 27.85 -8.01
N PHE A 288 14.16 27.38 -7.80
CA PHE A 288 12.99 28.21 -7.50
C PHE A 288 12.74 28.38 -6.00
N ASP A 289 13.59 27.81 -5.13
CA ASP A 289 13.36 27.73 -3.69
C ASP A 289 11.93 27.22 -3.36
N ALA A 290 11.49 26.18 -4.06
CA ALA A 290 10.13 25.67 -3.98
C ALA A 290 10.01 24.51 -2.97
N GLY A 291 8.95 24.55 -2.15
CA GLY A 291 8.70 23.54 -1.13
C GLY A 291 7.22 23.33 -0.80
N LEU A 292 6.95 22.33 0.04
CA LEU A 292 5.62 22.09 0.61
C LEU A 292 5.60 22.49 2.09
N ARG A 293 4.43 22.88 2.61
CA ARG A 293 4.22 23.18 4.04
C ARG A 293 4.20 21.91 4.90
N ALA A 294 3.77 20.80 4.30
CA ALA A 294 3.65 19.51 4.94
C ALA A 294 3.83 18.39 3.91
N PRO A 295 4.11 17.15 4.34
CA PRO A 295 4.12 15.99 3.46
C PRO A 295 2.83 15.85 2.65
N ALA A 296 2.98 15.57 1.35
CA ALA A 296 1.85 15.20 0.50
C ALA A 296 1.56 13.70 0.67
N SER A 297 0.36 13.38 1.18
CA SER A 297 -0.11 12.00 1.33
C SER A 297 -1.58 11.91 0.92
N PRO A 298 -1.96 11.01 -0.02
CA PRO A 298 -1.09 10.28 -0.95
C PRO A 298 -0.19 11.21 -1.78
N GLY A 299 0.88 10.70 -2.39
CA GLY A 299 1.82 11.51 -3.21
C GLY A 299 1.25 11.95 -4.57
N SER A 300 -0.02 12.32 -4.64
CA SER A 300 -0.68 12.74 -5.89
C SER A 300 -0.34 14.17 -6.25
N PHE A 301 -0.51 14.52 -7.53
CA PHE A 301 -0.42 15.92 -7.95
C PHE A 301 -1.38 16.81 -7.16
N ILE A 302 -2.60 16.34 -6.88
CA ILE A 302 -3.61 17.09 -6.11
C ILE A 302 -3.10 17.37 -4.69
N ALA A 303 -2.56 16.36 -4.00
CA ALA A 303 -2.02 16.52 -2.66
C ALA A 303 -0.77 17.40 -2.64
N VAL A 304 0.11 17.25 -3.64
CA VAL A 304 1.28 18.12 -3.82
C VAL A 304 0.83 19.58 -3.98
N MET A 305 -0.14 19.86 -4.85
CA MET A 305 -0.67 21.21 -5.05
C MET A 305 -1.39 21.75 -3.80
N ALA A 306 -2.04 20.87 -3.03
CA ALA A 306 -2.69 21.25 -1.78
C ALA A 306 -1.67 21.73 -0.74
N GLN A 307 -0.54 21.02 -0.63
CA GLN A 307 0.52 21.33 0.33
C GLN A 307 1.54 22.34 -0.15
N THR A 308 1.47 22.77 -1.41
CA THR A 308 2.46 23.69 -1.99
C THR A 308 2.41 25.05 -1.31
N ALA A 309 3.56 25.52 -0.83
CA ALA A 309 3.69 26.86 -0.24
C ALA A 309 3.25 27.95 -1.24
N SER A 310 2.71 29.06 -0.74
CA SER A 310 2.05 30.10 -1.55
C SER A 310 2.97 30.74 -2.58
N ASP A 311 4.26 30.80 -2.29
CA ASP A 311 5.33 31.30 -3.15
C ASP A 311 5.92 30.22 -4.09
N SER A 312 5.57 28.95 -3.88
CA SER A 312 6.27 27.79 -4.46
C SER A 312 5.56 27.16 -5.65
N TYR A 313 4.33 27.59 -5.97
CA TYR A 313 3.49 27.02 -7.03
C TYR A 313 4.20 26.88 -8.38
N LEU A 314 4.89 27.94 -8.82
CA LEU A 314 5.59 27.92 -10.12
C LEU A 314 6.70 26.85 -10.13
N GLY A 315 7.55 26.82 -9.11
CA GLY A 315 8.65 25.87 -9.01
C GLY A 315 8.16 24.42 -8.91
N VAL A 316 7.12 24.16 -8.11
CA VAL A 316 6.53 22.82 -7.97
C VAL A 316 5.89 22.35 -9.28
N ILE A 317 5.12 23.20 -9.97
CA ILE A 317 4.51 22.82 -11.26
C ILE A 317 5.59 22.54 -12.31
N LEU A 318 6.60 23.40 -12.41
CA LEU A 318 7.72 23.20 -13.33
C LEU A 318 8.51 21.94 -13.00
N SER A 319 8.76 21.64 -11.73
CA SER A 319 9.50 20.43 -11.33
C SER A 319 8.75 19.16 -11.74
N VAL A 320 7.42 19.11 -11.60
CA VAL A 320 6.60 17.99 -12.07
C VAL A 320 6.67 17.84 -13.59
N ILE A 321 6.50 18.94 -14.34
CA ILE A 321 6.51 18.93 -15.81
C ILE A 321 7.88 18.54 -16.35
N LEU A 322 8.96 19.14 -15.83
CA LEU A 322 10.32 18.89 -16.29
C LEU A 322 10.79 17.49 -15.90
N SER A 323 10.46 17.01 -14.69
CA SER A 323 10.70 15.61 -14.31
C SER A 323 10.01 14.63 -15.26
N ALA A 324 8.73 14.88 -15.58
CA ALA A 324 7.98 14.04 -16.51
C ALA A 324 8.58 14.08 -17.91
N ALA A 325 8.96 15.26 -18.41
CA ALA A 325 9.57 15.42 -19.72
C ALA A 325 10.91 14.67 -19.83
N VAL A 326 11.81 14.84 -18.86
CA VAL A 326 13.12 14.15 -18.87
C VAL A 326 12.93 12.64 -18.75
N SER A 327 12.11 12.19 -17.81
CA SER A 327 11.86 10.76 -17.64
C SER A 327 11.21 10.15 -18.89
N PHE A 328 10.25 10.84 -19.51
CA PHE A 328 9.63 10.45 -20.76
C PHE A 328 10.63 10.31 -21.90
N LEU A 329 11.47 11.32 -22.13
CA LEU A 329 12.43 11.32 -23.24
C LEU A 329 13.45 10.18 -23.12
N VAL A 330 14.00 9.98 -21.92
CA VAL A 330 14.97 8.90 -21.65
C VAL A 330 14.29 7.54 -21.75
N ALA A 331 13.10 7.36 -21.18
CA ALA A 331 12.36 6.11 -21.28
C ALA A 331 11.93 5.80 -22.72
N ALA A 332 11.44 6.80 -23.46
CA ALA A 332 11.09 6.65 -24.87
C ALA A 332 12.28 6.21 -25.72
N PHE A 333 13.46 6.78 -25.47
CA PHE A 333 14.70 6.36 -26.12
C PHE A 333 15.05 4.90 -25.81
N ILE A 334 15.03 4.51 -24.52
CA ILE A 334 15.31 3.14 -24.07
C ILE A 334 14.33 2.14 -24.71
N LEU A 335 13.03 2.44 -24.67
CA LEU A 335 11.97 1.57 -25.22
C LEU A 335 12.08 1.43 -26.73
N ARG A 336 12.41 2.51 -27.46
CA ARG A 336 12.62 2.44 -28.92
C ARG A 336 13.82 1.57 -29.28
N LEU A 337 14.92 1.66 -28.55
CA LEU A 337 16.12 0.85 -28.80
C LEU A 337 15.87 -0.64 -28.55
N SER A 338 15.05 -0.98 -27.57
CA SER A 338 14.80 -2.38 -27.19
C SER A 338 13.56 -3.00 -27.79
N ARG A 339 12.82 -2.26 -28.62
CA ARG A 339 11.49 -2.64 -29.12
C ARG A 339 11.41 -4.06 -29.69
N LYS A 340 12.42 -4.50 -30.45
CA LYS A 340 12.44 -5.86 -31.02
C LYS A 340 12.45 -6.93 -29.93
N ARG A 341 13.33 -6.79 -28.95
CA ARG A 341 13.45 -7.72 -27.80
C ARG A 341 12.18 -7.70 -26.93
N ASP A 342 11.57 -6.53 -26.79
CA ASP A 342 10.37 -6.38 -25.96
C ASP A 342 9.13 -7.02 -26.60
N LEU A 343 9.09 -7.13 -27.93
CA LEU A 343 8.05 -7.89 -28.65
C LEU A 343 8.20 -9.41 -28.48
N GLU A 344 9.42 -9.89 -28.26
CA GLU A 344 9.71 -11.32 -28.05
C GLU A 344 9.47 -11.77 -26.60
N THR A 345 9.30 -10.82 -25.67
CA THR A 345 9.17 -11.12 -24.24
C THR A 345 7.71 -11.07 -23.80
N GLU A 346 6.99 -12.18 -23.99
CA GLU A 346 5.64 -12.35 -23.45
C GLU A 346 5.66 -12.38 -21.90
N ASP A 347 4.57 -11.92 -21.27
CA ASP A 347 4.32 -11.89 -19.82
C ASP A 347 5.29 -11.07 -18.95
N ALA A 348 6.14 -10.22 -19.52
CA ALA A 348 7.12 -9.44 -18.77
C ALA A 348 6.48 -8.52 -17.70
N LEU A 349 5.35 -7.88 -18.02
CA LEU A 349 4.61 -7.03 -17.08
C LEU A 349 3.96 -7.86 -15.96
N ALA A 350 3.36 -9.01 -16.28
CA ALA A 350 2.73 -9.88 -15.30
C ALA A 350 3.74 -10.38 -14.26
N LYS A 351 4.94 -10.78 -14.71
CA LYS A 351 6.06 -11.14 -13.83
C LYS A 351 6.51 -9.98 -12.95
N ALA A 352 6.60 -8.76 -13.50
CA ALA A 352 6.98 -7.58 -12.74
C ALA A 352 5.93 -7.17 -11.69
N ILE A 353 4.63 -7.35 -12.00
CA ILE A 353 3.55 -7.17 -11.02
C ILE A 353 3.68 -8.19 -9.89
N ALA A 354 3.94 -9.47 -10.21
CA ALA A 354 4.14 -10.49 -9.18
C ALA A 354 5.35 -10.20 -8.27
N GLN A 355 6.47 -9.76 -8.86
CA GLN A 355 7.66 -9.32 -8.09
C GLN A 355 7.34 -8.13 -7.20
N THR A 356 6.59 -7.15 -7.71
CA THR A 356 6.13 -5.99 -6.96
C THR A 356 5.28 -6.39 -5.75
N GLU A 357 4.30 -7.28 -5.93
CA GLU A 357 3.46 -7.74 -4.81
C GLU A 357 4.26 -8.53 -3.77
N ALA A 358 5.24 -9.33 -4.21
CA ALA A 358 6.15 -10.05 -3.33
C ALA A 358 7.01 -9.09 -2.49
N HIS A 359 7.60 -8.06 -3.10
CA HIS A 359 8.40 -7.05 -2.40
C HIS A 359 7.56 -6.21 -1.44
N LYS A 360 6.32 -5.88 -1.81
CA LYS A 360 5.37 -5.16 -0.95
C LYS A 360 4.92 -6.00 0.24
N GLY A 361 5.00 -7.33 0.15
CA GLY A 361 4.57 -8.27 1.20
C GLY A 361 3.05 -8.32 1.40
N LYS A 362 2.27 -7.66 0.52
CA LYS A 362 0.81 -7.66 0.51
C LYS A 362 0.29 -7.40 -0.91
N LYS A 363 -0.80 -8.08 -1.28
CA LYS A 363 -1.52 -7.85 -2.54
C LYS A 363 -2.08 -6.43 -2.62
N SER A 364 -2.18 -5.91 -3.84
CA SER A 364 -2.67 -4.56 -4.10
C SER A 364 -3.79 -4.60 -5.13
N ASP A 365 -4.98 -4.12 -4.78
CA ASP A 365 -6.14 -4.14 -5.68
C ASP A 365 -5.87 -3.37 -6.97
N ALA A 366 -5.17 -2.24 -6.88
CA ALA A 366 -4.80 -1.45 -8.05
C ALA A 366 -3.82 -2.18 -8.99
N LEU A 367 -2.93 -3.02 -8.45
CA LEU A 367 -2.01 -3.85 -9.26
C LEU A 367 -2.69 -5.11 -9.78
N SER A 368 -3.63 -5.66 -9.01
CA SER A 368 -4.49 -6.77 -9.44
C SER A 368 -5.38 -6.34 -10.60
N GLY A 369 -5.94 -5.13 -10.56
CA GLY A 369 -6.68 -4.53 -11.68
C GLY A 369 -5.81 -4.30 -12.91
N LEU A 370 -4.55 -3.89 -12.71
CA LEU A 370 -3.58 -3.75 -13.81
C LEU A 370 -3.26 -5.11 -14.45
N ALA A 371 -3.08 -6.16 -13.63
CA ALA A 371 -2.85 -7.51 -14.11
C ALA A 371 -4.07 -8.08 -14.86
N ALA A 372 -5.28 -7.82 -14.35
CA ALA A 372 -6.53 -8.24 -14.99
C ALA A 372 -6.73 -7.57 -16.35
N ALA A 373 -6.55 -6.24 -16.43
CA ALA A 373 -6.60 -5.49 -17.69
C ALA A 373 -5.55 -6.01 -18.70
N GLY A 374 -4.40 -6.46 -18.20
CA GLY A 374 -3.38 -7.09 -19.03
C GLY A 374 -3.79 -8.46 -19.56
N ALA A 375 -4.38 -9.31 -18.72
CA ALA A 375 -4.88 -10.62 -19.14
C ALA A 375 -6.01 -10.52 -20.18
N GLU A 376 -6.91 -9.55 -20.03
CA GLU A 376 -7.97 -9.26 -21.02
C GLU A 376 -7.40 -8.80 -22.36
N THR A 377 -6.37 -7.94 -22.34
CA THR A 377 -5.69 -7.48 -23.56
C THR A 377 -4.97 -8.63 -24.28
N SER A 378 -4.30 -9.51 -23.53
CA SER A 378 -3.67 -10.72 -24.11
C SER A 378 -4.70 -11.68 -24.70
N ALA A 379 -5.88 -11.82 -24.08
CA ALA A 379 -6.97 -12.64 -24.59
C ALA A 379 -7.61 -12.05 -25.86
N ALA A 380 -7.75 -10.72 -25.93
CA ALA A 380 -8.30 -10.01 -27.10
C ALA A 380 -7.36 -10.05 -28.32
N ALA A 381 -6.05 -10.16 -28.12
CA ALA A 381 -5.06 -10.31 -29.19
C ALA A 381 -5.06 -11.71 -29.86
N GLY A 382 -5.84 -12.67 -29.34
CA GLY A 382 -5.86 -14.07 -29.77
C GLY A 382 -6.95 -14.47 -30.78
N TYR A 383 -7.79 -13.57 -31.28
CA TYR A 383 -8.83 -13.89 -32.29
C TYR A 383 -9.01 -12.75 -33.31
N PRO A 384 -9.31 -13.03 -34.59
CA PRO A 384 -9.65 -11.98 -35.55
C PRO A 384 -10.96 -11.30 -35.15
N LEU A 385 -10.96 -9.97 -35.16
CA LEU A 385 -12.12 -9.13 -34.91
C LEU A 385 -13.26 -9.46 -35.90
N VAL A 386 -14.42 -9.83 -35.37
CA VAL A 386 -15.70 -9.66 -36.07
C VAL A 386 -16.31 -8.38 -35.52
N GLU A 387 -16.51 -7.40 -36.39
CA GLU A 387 -17.26 -6.17 -36.09
C GLU A 387 -18.67 -6.49 -35.61
N GLY A 388 -19.10 -5.84 -34.53
CA GLY A 388 -20.51 -5.87 -34.15
C GLY A 388 -20.81 -5.33 -32.75
N ALA A 389 -21.56 -4.23 -32.73
CA ALA A 389 -22.46 -3.78 -31.67
C ALA A 389 -21.88 -2.98 -30.48
N SER A 390 -22.15 -1.68 -30.58
CA SER A 390 -22.37 -0.68 -29.54
C SER A 390 -23.13 -1.15 -28.28
N GLY A 391 -22.77 -0.62 -27.11
CA GLY A 391 -23.60 -0.73 -25.90
C GLY A 391 -23.07 0.01 -24.67
N ALA A 392 -23.41 1.29 -24.58
CA ALA A 392 -23.60 2.18 -23.42
C ALA A 392 -22.94 1.89 -22.05
N ALA A 393 -22.28 2.94 -21.55
CA ALA A 393 -21.96 3.18 -20.15
C ALA A 393 -23.18 3.56 -19.30
N THR A 394 -23.23 3.12 -18.04
CA THR A 394 -23.83 3.73 -16.81
C THR A 394 -23.68 2.70 -15.67
N GLY A 395 -23.39 2.98 -14.40
CA GLY A 395 -23.29 4.22 -13.66
C GLY A 395 -22.88 3.96 -12.19
N ALA A 396 -22.68 5.10 -11.52
CA ALA A 396 -22.31 5.42 -10.13
C ALA A 396 -22.67 4.47 -8.95
N SER A 397 -21.79 4.55 -7.93
CA SER A 397 -21.93 4.18 -6.51
C SER A 397 -22.99 5.02 -5.76
N PRO A 398 -23.48 4.62 -4.56
CA PRO A 398 -22.88 5.13 -3.30
C PRO A 398 -22.92 4.17 -2.06
N TYR A 399 -22.12 4.54 -1.05
CA TYR A 399 -21.88 4.00 0.31
C TYR A 399 -23.10 3.76 1.24
N ALA A 400 -22.96 2.80 2.19
CA ALA A 400 -23.34 2.88 3.65
C ALA A 400 -23.16 1.50 4.36
N THR A 401 -22.21 1.29 5.30
CA THR A 401 -22.21 1.40 6.80
C THR A 401 -22.36 0.09 7.58
N ASP A 402 -21.44 -0.07 8.55
CA ASP A 402 -21.47 -0.75 9.87
C ASP A 402 -21.36 -2.28 10.09
N ALA A 403 -20.21 -2.63 10.68
CA ALA A 403 -19.93 -3.40 11.90
C ALA A 403 -20.87 -4.54 12.35
N THR A 404 -20.28 -5.72 12.63
CA THR A 404 -19.98 -6.22 14.00
C THR A 404 -19.33 -7.62 13.95
N SER A 405 -18.78 -8.01 15.10
CA SER A 405 -17.76 -9.00 15.41
C SER A 405 -18.20 -10.46 15.56
N GLU A 406 -17.17 -11.32 15.44
CA GLU A 406 -16.91 -12.57 16.20
C GLU A 406 -17.66 -13.87 15.87
N GLY A 407 -16.86 -14.96 15.74
CA GLY A 407 -17.30 -16.33 15.94
C GLY A 407 -16.60 -17.38 15.07
N GLU A 408 -15.38 -17.77 15.43
CA GLU A 408 -14.76 -19.00 14.91
C GLU A 408 -15.57 -20.23 15.33
N ALA A 409 -15.93 -21.09 14.38
CA ALA A 409 -16.21 -22.50 14.64
C ALA A 409 -15.87 -23.35 13.41
N SER A 410 -14.85 -24.19 13.58
CA SER A 410 -14.51 -25.30 12.69
C SER A 410 -15.61 -26.37 12.72
N ALA A 411 -16.08 -26.84 11.58
CA ALA A 411 -16.48 -28.24 11.40
C ALA A 411 -16.81 -28.58 9.93
N GLY A 412 -16.30 -29.73 9.49
CA GLY A 412 -17.17 -30.74 8.86
C GLY A 412 -17.21 -30.77 7.33
N ALA A 413 -16.42 -31.66 6.75
CA ALA A 413 -16.78 -32.32 5.50
C ALA A 413 -18.14 -33.02 5.66
N GLY A 414 -19.04 -32.82 4.70
CA GLY A 414 -20.34 -33.48 4.63
C GLY A 414 -20.93 -33.32 3.25
N GLY A 415 -20.80 -34.38 2.44
CA GLY A 415 -21.44 -34.48 1.15
C GLY A 415 -22.95 -34.67 1.28
N ALA A 416 -23.68 -34.11 0.32
CA ALA A 416 -24.96 -34.60 -0.13
C ALA A 416 -24.91 -34.56 -1.66
N SER A 417 -24.97 -35.72 -2.30
CA SER A 417 -25.13 -35.85 -3.74
C SER A 417 -26.53 -35.38 -4.12
N SER A 418 -26.62 -34.28 -4.86
CA SER A 418 -27.76 -34.09 -5.75
C SER A 418 -27.36 -34.66 -7.11
N ASP A 419 -28.05 -35.70 -7.57
CA ASP A 419 -27.99 -36.28 -8.92
C ASP A 419 -28.54 -35.32 -9.99
N ARG A 420 -28.41 -34.01 -9.75
CA ARG A 420 -28.93 -32.97 -10.62
C ARG A 420 -27.85 -32.59 -11.62
N GLU A 421 -28.18 -32.73 -12.90
CA GLU A 421 -27.33 -32.31 -14.00
C GLU A 421 -26.94 -30.85 -13.84
N ILE A 422 -25.64 -30.57 -13.79
CA ILE A 422 -25.14 -29.21 -13.54
C ILE A 422 -25.31 -28.37 -14.81
N LYS A 423 -26.30 -27.45 -14.80
CA LYS A 423 -26.55 -26.48 -15.88
C LYS A 423 -26.28 -25.05 -15.46
N LYS A 424 -26.43 -24.74 -14.17
CA LYS A 424 -26.23 -23.40 -13.63
C LYS A 424 -25.29 -23.39 -12.43
N ILE A 425 -24.16 -22.71 -12.59
CA ILE A 425 -23.15 -22.51 -11.55
C ILE A 425 -23.18 -21.07 -11.06
N VAL A 426 -23.31 -20.89 -9.75
CA VAL A 426 -23.37 -19.56 -9.13
C VAL A 426 -22.19 -19.33 -8.19
N PHE A 427 -21.42 -18.28 -8.46
CA PHE A 427 -20.41 -17.78 -7.54
C PHE A 427 -21.03 -16.79 -6.56
N ALA A 428 -21.09 -17.15 -5.28
CA ALA A 428 -21.73 -16.32 -4.28
C ALA A 428 -20.73 -15.75 -3.26
N CYS A 429 -20.79 -14.43 -3.05
CA CYS A 429 -20.10 -13.74 -1.96
C CYS A 429 -21.07 -12.76 -1.28
N ASP A 430 -20.66 -12.10 -0.19
CA ASP A 430 -21.57 -11.20 0.55
C ASP A 430 -22.14 -10.08 -0.31
N ALA A 431 -21.31 -9.45 -1.15
CA ALA A 431 -21.72 -8.33 -2.01
C ALA A 431 -22.15 -8.74 -3.43
N GLY A 432 -21.84 -9.97 -3.86
CA GLY A 432 -22.07 -10.43 -5.24
C GLY A 432 -21.22 -9.77 -6.31
N MET A 433 -20.26 -8.92 -5.93
CA MET A 433 -19.38 -8.17 -6.81
C MET A 433 -17.91 -8.36 -6.41
N GLY A 434 -16.96 -8.14 -7.33
CA GLY A 434 -15.53 -8.28 -7.07
C GLY A 434 -15.01 -9.70 -7.27
N SER A 435 -14.57 -10.36 -6.19
CA SER A 435 -13.89 -11.66 -6.27
C SER A 435 -14.76 -12.79 -6.84
N SER A 436 -16.06 -12.78 -6.58
CA SER A 436 -17.01 -13.76 -7.15
C SER A 436 -17.19 -13.58 -8.66
N ALA A 437 -17.19 -12.34 -9.16
CA ALA A 437 -17.28 -12.05 -10.59
C ALA A 437 -16.03 -12.54 -11.33
N MET A 438 -14.85 -12.36 -10.73
CA MET A 438 -13.60 -12.86 -11.29
C MET A 438 -13.54 -14.39 -11.28
N GLY A 439 -13.96 -15.05 -10.18
CA GLY A 439 -14.07 -16.51 -10.13
C GLY A 439 -15.03 -17.08 -11.17
N ALA A 440 -16.19 -16.44 -11.36
CA ALA A 440 -17.13 -16.79 -12.41
C ALA A 440 -16.51 -16.66 -13.81
N SER A 441 -15.72 -15.61 -14.08
CA SER A 441 -14.97 -15.47 -15.34
C SER A 441 -13.94 -16.57 -15.55
N VAL A 442 -13.19 -16.94 -14.51
CA VAL A 442 -12.22 -18.07 -14.56
C VAL A 442 -12.94 -19.38 -14.87
N MET A 443 -14.08 -19.64 -14.21
CA MET A 443 -14.86 -20.85 -14.42
C MET A 443 -15.48 -20.91 -15.82
N ARG A 444 -16.05 -19.80 -16.32
CA ARG A 444 -16.53 -19.70 -17.72
C ARG A 444 -15.45 -20.11 -18.71
N ASN A 445 -14.23 -19.60 -18.52
CA ASN A 445 -13.10 -19.92 -19.39
C ASN A 445 -12.68 -21.40 -19.28
N LYS A 446 -12.71 -22.00 -18.08
CA LYS A 446 -12.40 -23.43 -17.89
C LYS A 446 -13.44 -24.34 -18.54
N ILE A 447 -14.73 -24.06 -18.35
CA ILE A 447 -15.83 -24.81 -18.96
C ILE A 447 -15.74 -24.75 -20.49
N LYS A 448 -15.52 -23.55 -21.05
CA LYS A 448 -15.36 -23.36 -22.49
C LYS A 448 -14.14 -24.11 -23.05
N LYS A 449 -13.00 -24.09 -22.34
CA LYS A 449 -11.80 -24.85 -22.72
C LYS A 449 -12.01 -26.36 -22.66
N ALA A 450 -12.84 -26.84 -21.73
CA ALA A 450 -13.18 -28.24 -21.61
C ALA A 450 -14.20 -28.72 -22.66
N GLY A 451 -14.74 -27.82 -23.50
CA GLY A 451 -15.67 -28.14 -24.58
C GLY A 451 -17.11 -28.35 -24.12
N PHE A 452 -17.48 -27.86 -22.93
CA PHE A 452 -18.85 -27.95 -22.44
C PHE A 452 -19.65 -26.70 -22.85
N ASP A 453 -20.68 -26.90 -23.66
CA ASP A 453 -21.64 -25.87 -24.05
C ASP A 453 -22.92 -25.96 -23.20
N GLY A 454 -23.65 -24.84 -23.05
CA GLY A 454 -24.95 -24.81 -22.38
C GLY A 454 -24.92 -24.74 -20.84
N ILE A 455 -23.75 -24.50 -20.23
CA ILE A 455 -23.64 -24.26 -18.78
C ILE A 455 -23.60 -22.76 -18.51
N GLU A 456 -24.58 -22.26 -17.76
CA GLU A 456 -24.67 -20.88 -17.32
C GLU A 456 -23.79 -20.69 -16.08
N VAL A 457 -22.90 -19.69 -16.10
CA VAL A 457 -22.06 -19.33 -14.95
C VAL A 457 -22.23 -17.86 -14.62
N ILE A 458 -22.78 -17.58 -13.44
CA ILE A 458 -23.07 -16.23 -12.96
C ILE A 458 -22.48 -15.98 -11.57
N ASN A 459 -22.50 -14.73 -11.13
CA ASN A 459 -22.15 -14.33 -9.77
C ASN A 459 -23.30 -13.54 -9.15
N LEU A 460 -23.59 -13.79 -7.87
CA LEU A 460 -24.66 -13.15 -7.13
C LEU A 460 -24.24 -12.87 -5.69
N ALA A 461 -24.93 -11.95 -5.04
CA ALA A 461 -24.82 -11.81 -3.59
C ALA A 461 -25.52 -13.00 -2.92
N ILE A 462 -25.01 -13.50 -1.79
CA ILE A 462 -25.65 -14.61 -1.05
C ILE A 462 -27.10 -14.28 -0.69
N ALA A 463 -27.40 -13.01 -0.42
CA ALA A 463 -28.76 -12.54 -0.16
C ALA A 463 -29.73 -12.80 -1.33
N ASN A 464 -29.22 -12.86 -2.56
CA ASN A 464 -29.98 -13.00 -3.81
C ASN A 464 -29.88 -14.41 -4.40
N LEU A 465 -29.35 -15.39 -3.65
CA LEU A 465 -29.37 -16.78 -4.08
C LEU A 465 -30.81 -17.30 -4.17
N ASP A 466 -31.15 -17.88 -5.31
CA ASP A 466 -32.41 -18.56 -5.55
C ASP A 466 -32.22 -20.09 -5.61
N ALA A 467 -33.33 -20.83 -5.71
CA ALA A 467 -33.34 -22.28 -5.82
C ALA A 467 -32.98 -22.79 -7.24
N SER A 468 -32.62 -21.91 -8.18
CA SER A 468 -32.32 -22.28 -9.57
C SER A 468 -30.87 -22.71 -9.78
N ALA A 469 -29.98 -22.44 -8.83
CA ALA A 469 -28.59 -22.85 -8.89
C ALA A 469 -28.45 -24.37 -8.66
N ASP A 470 -27.76 -25.06 -9.56
CA ASP A 470 -27.44 -26.49 -9.40
C ASP A 470 -26.14 -26.69 -8.59
N LEU A 471 -25.18 -25.77 -8.78
CA LEU A 471 -23.91 -25.75 -8.05
C LEU A 471 -23.56 -24.33 -7.58
N ILE A 472 -23.22 -24.19 -6.30
CA ILE A 472 -22.86 -22.91 -5.67
C ILE A 472 -21.41 -22.97 -5.21
N ILE A 473 -20.62 -21.97 -5.61
CA ILE A 473 -19.22 -21.81 -5.19
C ILE A 473 -19.08 -20.60 -4.28
N THR A 474 -18.58 -20.81 -3.07
CA THR A 474 -18.36 -19.77 -2.06
C THR A 474 -16.97 -19.86 -1.45
N GLN A 475 -16.53 -18.77 -0.80
CA GLN A 475 -15.41 -18.89 0.14
C GLN A 475 -15.83 -19.73 1.36
N LYS A 476 -14.88 -20.46 1.96
CA LYS A 476 -15.12 -21.35 3.12
C LYS A 476 -15.96 -20.71 4.23
N GLU A 477 -15.70 -19.45 4.53
CA GLU A 477 -16.37 -18.67 5.58
C GLU A 477 -17.86 -18.42 5.28
N LEU A 478 -18.24 -18.49 4.00
CA LEU A 478 -19.58 -18.14 3.52
C LEU A 478 -20.42 -19.36 3.12
N THR A 479 -19.83 -20.56 3.06
CA THR A 479 -20.51 -21.78 2.59
C THR A 479 -21.72 -22.13 3.44
N ASN A 480 -21.60 -22.07 4.77
CA ASN A 480 -22.72 -22.36 5.67
C ASN A 480 -23.92 -21.44 5.42
N ARG A 481 -23.65 -20.16 5.10
CA ARG A 481 -24.67 -19.16 4.79
C ARG A 481 -25.37 -19.45 3.46
N ALA A 482 -24.63 -19.90 2.45
CA ALA A 482 -25.17 -20.31 1.16
C ALA A 482 -26.01 -21.60 1.28
N GLN A 483 -25.55 -22.59 2.05
CA GLN A 483 -26.29 -23.83 2.33
C GLN A 483 -27.63 -23.56 3.02
N GLN A 484 -27.69 -22.62 3.95
CA GLN A 484 -28.96 -22.22 4.58
C GLN A 484 -29.95 -21.60 3.58
N LYS A 485 -29.46 -20.93 2.53
CA LYS A 485 -30.29 -20.26 1.52
C LYS A 485 -30.77 -21.19 0.42
N ASN A 486 -29.92 -22.10 -0.03
CA ASN A 486 -30.23 -23.12 -1.02
C ASN A 486 -29.57 -24.44 -0.59
N PRO A 487 -30.25 -25.26 0.24
CA PRO A 487 -29.69 -26.51 0.75
C PRO A 487 -29.63 -27.61 -0.30
N ASP A 488 -30.41 -27.50 -1.38
CA ASP A 488 -30.57 -28.54 -2.40
C ASP A 488 -29.49 -28.48 -3.49
N ALA A 489 -28.78 -27.35 -3.61
CA ALA A 489 -27.67 -27.19 -4.55
C ALA A 489 -26.40 -27.91 -4.08
N THR A 490 -25.51 -28.28 -5.01
CA THR A 490 -24.18 -28.78 -4.68
C THR A 490 -23.28 -27.62 -4.24
N HIS A 491 -22.67 -27.69 -3.06
CA HIS A 491 -21.82 -26.60 -2.52
C HIS A 491 -20.33 -26.92 -2.61
N VAL A 492 -19.56 -26.03 -3.23
CA VAL A 492 -18.10 -26.14 -3.33
C VAL A 492 -17.46 -24.96 -2.59
N SER A 493 -16.69 -25.28 -1.56
CA SER A 493 -15.96 -24.28 -0.78
C SER A 493 -14.56 -24.07 -1.32
N VAL A 494 -14.18 -22.82 -1.56
CA VAL A 494 -12.83 -22.44 -1.99
C VAL A 494 -12.14 -21.53 -0.98
N ASP A 495 -10.82 -21.57 -0.92
CA ASP A 495 -10.04 -20.60 -0.14
C ASP A 495 -10.00 -19.21 -0.80
N ASN A 496 -10.01 -19.17 -2.14
CA ASN A 496 -9.98 -17.95 -2.92
C ASN A 496 -10.64 -18.18 -4.29
N PHE A 497 -11.39 -17.19 -4.77
CA PHE A 497 -12.07 -17.25 -6.06
C PHE A 497 -11.14 -17.16 -7.28
N MET A 498 -9.94 -16.61 -7.11
CA MET A 498 -9.04 -16.36 -8.24
C MET A 498 -8.23 -17.59 -8.67
N ASN A 499 -7.94 -18.47 -7.72
CA ASN A 499 -7.11 -19.64 -7.97
C ASN A 499 -7.48 -20.72 -6.96
N SER A 500 -8.32 -21.65 -7.38
CA SER A 500 -8.68 -22.83 -6.60
C SER A 500 -8.50 -24.08 -7.44
N PRO A 501 -7.76 -25.09 -6.96
CA PRO A 501 -7.69 -26.39 -7.63
C PRO A 501 -9.07 -27.08 -7.68
N ARG A 502 -10.00 -26.65 -6.82
CA ARG A 502 -11.39 -27.13 -6.80
C ARG A 502 -12.16 -26.85 -8.10
N TYR A 503 -11.72 -25.90 -8.93
CA TYR A 503 -12.37 -25.67 -10.22
C TYR A 503 -12.14 -26.80 -11.20
N ASP A 504 -10.98 -27.45 -11.13
CA ASP A 504 -10.72 -28.63 -11.95
C ASP A 504 -11.59 -29.80 -11.47
N GLU A 505 -11.79 -29.95 -10.15
CA GLU A 505 -12.75 -30.94 -9.59
C GLU A 505 -14.18 -30.71 -10.13
N VAL A 506 -14.64 -29.46 -10.22
CA VAL A 506 -15.99 -29.17 -10.76
C VAL A 506 -16.08 -29.49 -12.25
N VAL A 507 -15.02 -29.23 -13.02
CA VAL A 507 -14.98 -29.60 -14.45
C VAL A 507 -15.00 -31.11 -14.63
N GLU A 508 -14.30 -31.88 -13.78
CA GLU A 508 -14.38 -33.34 -13.79
C GLU A 508 -15.77 -33.84 -13.41
N MET A 509 -16.43 -33.28 -12.38
CA MET A 509 -17.80 -33.65 -12.02
C MET A 509 -18.77 -33.49 -13.21
N ILE A 510 -18.66 -32.38 -13.95
CA ILE A 510 -19.46 -32.14 -15.16
C ILE A 510 -19.13 -33.19 -16.24
N ARG A 511 -17.86 -33.55 -16.41
CA ARG A 511 -17.42 -34.57 -17.38
C ARG A 511 -18.01 -35.94 -17.05
N GLU A 512 -17.98 -36.33 -15.78
CA GLU A 512 -18.53 -37.59 -15.30
C GLU A 512 -20.05 -37.67 -15.54
N GLN A 513 -20.80 -36.60 -15.22
CA GLN A 513 -22.24 -36.52 -15.50
C GLN A 513 -22.56 -36.66 -16.99
N ARG A 514 -21.79 -35.99 -17.86
CA ARG A 514 -21.99 -36.05 -19.33
C ARG A 514 -21.58 -37.38 -19.95
N SER A 515 -20.64 -38.09 -19.34
CA SER A 515 -20.18 -39.40 -19.82
C SER A 515 -21.20 -40.49 -19.46
N ALA A 516 -21.83 -40.38 -18.29
CA ALA A 516 -22.88 -41.29 -17.85
C ALA A 516 -24.19 -41.18 -18.66
N ASP A 517 -24.49 -40.01 -19.26
CA ASP A 517 -25.64 -39.82 -20.16
C ASP A 517 -25.42 -40.39 -21.58
N SER A 518 -24.20 -40.83 -21.90
CA SER A 518 -23.80 -41.33 -23.24
C SER A 518 -23.64 -42.84 -23.35
N GLU A 519 -23.85 -43.58 -22.25
CA GLU A 519 -24.06 -45.04 -22.21
C GLU A 519 -25.56 -45.37 -22.09
#